data_AF-A0A1G3AA83-F1
#
_entry.id   AF-A0A1G3AA83-F1
#
_cell.length_a   1.000
_cell.length_b   1.000
_cell.length_c   1.000
_cell.angle_alpha   90.00
_cell.angle_beta   90.00
_cell.angle_gamma   90.00
#
_symmetry.space_group_name_H-M   'P 1'
#
loop_
_entity.id
_entity.type
_entity.pdbx_description
1 polymer ?
#
loop_
_entity_poly.entity_id
_entity_poly.type
_entity_poly.pdbx_seq_one_letter_code
_entity_poly.pdbx_strand_id
1 'polypeptide(L)'
;MAYARGMTGPELGAPQFPDCDLFMGALPLAEPFAVLDARDSRMVDTLNVMEELGTSVRAVRDLEEARKEKGLPTADAWFWHCYAILPKASHNANIYLLQDDVPNFLRFWMNSYASIVGADGKLWEHGHLGSYTNCAAPDNGTAGWFMENFRNLLVMEEGSSLWVARATPRVWLEQGKKITVQNAPTYFGTVAYEISSDVSHGKITARIEIPSRNPLTRTIVRFRHPQAVPIRSVLVNGQSWSGFNADQEVIELTGLTGNVTVMAGY
;
A
#
# COMPACT_ATOMS: atom_id res chain seq x y z
N MET A 1 -13.96 30.17 28.53
CA MET A 1 -14.04 28.88 27.81
C MET A 1 -15.32 28.87 27.00
N ALA A 2 -15.22 29.19 25.72
CA ALA A 2 -16.37 29.21 24.83
C ALA A 2 -16.47 27.85 24.13
N TYR A 3 -17.50 27.11 24.50
CA TYR A 3 -18.36 26.32 23.61
C TYR A 3 -17.68 25.67 22.39
N ALA A 4 -17.17 24.46 22.56
CA ALA A 4 -16.91 23.54 21.44
C ALA A 4 -18.26 23.05 20.88
N ARG A 5 -18.84 23.80 19.93
CA ARG A 5 -19.94 23.32 19.08
C ARG A 5 -19.39 22.35 18.02
N GLY A 6 -19.00 21.15 18.45
CA GLY A 6 -18.62 20.07 17.54
C GLY A 6 -17.24 20.19 16.89
N MET A 7 -16.33 21.02 17.44
CA MET A 7 -14.91 20.92 17.09
C MET A 7 -14.27 19.81 17.92
N THR A 8 -13.75 18.80 17.24
CA THR A 8 -12.90 17.75 17.79
C THR A 8 -11.51 18.31 18.02
N GLY A 9 -11.06 18.40 19.27
CA GLY A 9 -9.73 18.88 19.64
C GLY A 9 -9.75 20.28 20.26
N PRO A 10 -9.22 20.40 21.48
CA PRO A 10 -7.96 21.11 21.55
C PRO A 10 -7.00 20.40 22.50
N GLU A 11 -5.83 20.02 21.99
CA GLU A 11 -4.68 19.80 22.84
C GLU A 11 -4.43 21.08 23.66
N LEU A 12 -4.32 20.93 24.99
CA LEU A 12 -4.18 22.07 25.88
C LEU A 12 -2.80 22.72 25.66
N GLY A 13 -2.81 23.90 25.01
CA GLY A 13 -1.59 24.64 24.68
C GLY A 13 -1.17 24.58 23.21
N ALA A 14 -1.89 23.81 22.38
CA ALA A 14 -1.61 23.68 20.94
C ALA A 14 -2.90 23.78 20.10
N PRO A 15 -3.63 24.91 20.13
CA PRO A 15 -4.93 25.08 19.48
C PRO A 15 -4.90 25.05 17.95
N GLN A 16 -3.72 24.96 17.33
CA GLN A 16 -3.52 24.75 15.91
C GLN A 16 -3.55 23.26 15.49
N PHE A 17 -3.62 22.32 16.44
CA PHE A 17 -3.65 20.87 16.21
C PHE A 17 -5.02 20.14 16.30
N PRO A 18 -6.20 20.79 16.41
CA PRO A 18 -7.40 20.11 16.88
C PRO A 18 -7.88 18.99 15.95
N ASP A 19 -7.85 19.21 14.63
CA ASP A 19 -8.34 18.24 13.65
C ASP A 19 -7.24 17.30 13.11
N CYS A 20 -5.96 17.69 13.17
CA CYS A 20 -4.87 16.82 12.71
C CYS A 20 -4.56 15.67 13.67
N ASP A 21 -4.98 15.75 14.94
CA ASP A 21 -4.89 14.64 15.89
C ASP A 21 -5.97 13.56 15.68
N LEU A 22 -6.94 13.79 14.80
CA LEU A 22 -7.86 12.76 14.32
C LEU A 22 -7.21 11.95 13.19
N PHE A 23 -6.14 11.22 13.49
CA PHE A 23 -5.42 10.43 12.48
C PHE A 23 -5.87 8.96 12.41
N MET A 24 -6.56 8.45 13.44
CA MET A 24 -6.83 7.00 13.60
C MET A 24 -8.32 6.64 13.51
N GLY A 25 -9.21 7.51 14.00
CA GLY A 25 -10.65 7.25 14.03
C GLY A 25 -11.00 5.88 14.62
N ALA A 26 -11.88 5.14 13.94
CA ALA A 26 -12.25 3.77 14.30
C ALA A 26 -11.42 2.69 13.57
N LEU A 27 -10.41 3.08 12.78
CA LEU A 27 -9.63 2.16 11.94
C LEU A 27 -8.92 1.01 12.70
N PRO A 28 -8.47 1.16 13.97
CA PRO A 28 -7.91 0.03 14.72
C PRO A 28 -8.88 -1.12 14.92
N LEU A 29 -10.19 -0.89 14.79
CA LEU A 29 -11.21 -1.94 14.88
C LEU A 29 -11.19 -2.89 13.67
N ALA A 30 -10.47 -2.55 12.60
CA ALA A 30 -10.36 -3.31 11.35
C ALA A 30 -8.98 -3.98 11.13
N GLU A 31 -8.06 -3.88 12.09
CA GLU A 31 -6.79 -4.60 12.03
C GLU A 31 -7.00 -6.12 11.98
N PRO A 32 -6.03 -6.92 11.49
CA PRO A 32 -6.20 -8.37 11.31
C PRO A 32 -6.59 -9.15 12.58
N PHE A 33 -6.30 -8.60 13.76
CA PHE A 33 -6.62 -9.16 15.07
C PHE A 33 -7.85 -8.53 15.74
N ALA A 34 -8.50 -7.58 15.07
CA ALA A 34 -9.58 -6.78 15.62
C ALA A 34 -10.97 -7.37 15.31
N VAL A 35 -12.02 -6.61 15.64
CA VAL A 35 -13.41 -7.11 15.69
C VAL A 35 -14.20 -6.91 14.40
N LEU A 36 -13.76 -6.00 13.53
CA LEU A 36 -14.42 -5.69 12.25
C LEU A 36 -13.57 -6.18 11.07
N ASP A 37 -14.24 -6.59 10.00
CA ASP A 37 -13.59 -6.81 8.71
C ASP A 37 -13.19 -5.45 8.12
N ALA A 38 -12.04 -5.38 7.44
CA ALA A 38 -11.58 -4.15 6.80
C ALA A 38 -12.57 -3.61 5.76
N ARG A 39 -13.39 -4.47 5.12
CA ARG A 39 -14.43 -4.09 4.16
C ARG A 39 -15.78 -3.80 4.79
N ASP A 40 -15.90 -3.83 6.12
CA ASP A 40 -17.10 -3.36 6.80
C ASP A 40 -17.40 -1.92 6.40
N SER A 41 -18.65 -1.59 6.06
CA SER A 41 -19.01 -0.27 5.55
C SER A 41 -18.62 0.85 6.52
N ARG A 42 -18.66 0.58 7.84
CA ARG A 42 -18.23 1.53 8.88
C ARG A 42 -16.75 1.88 8.78
N MET A 43 -15.92 0.95 8.30
CA MET A 43 -14.48 1.13 8.14
C MET A 43 -14.17 1.86 6.84
N VAL A 44 -14.87 1.53 5.75
CA VAL A 44 -14.77 2.26 4.47
C VAL A 44 -15.13 3.75 4.67
N ASP A 45 -16.23 4.04 5.37
CA ASP A 45 -16.65 5.42 5.62
C ASP A 45 -15.64 6.16 6.51
N THR A 46 -15.11 5.50 7.55
CA THR A 46 -14.08 6.09 8.42
C THR A 46 -12.82 6.43 7.62
N LEU A 47 -12.37 5.54 6.75
CA LEU A 47 -11.17 5.70 5.93
C LEU A 47 -11.29 6.92 4.99
N ASN A 48 -12.45 7.09 4.35
CA ASN A 48 -12.74 8.25 3.50
C ASN A 48 -12.62 9.56 4.30
N VAL A 49 -13.22 9.61 5.50
CA VAL A 49 -13.13 10.78 6.37
C VAL A 49 -11.68 11.04 6.78
N MET A 50 -10.95 10.00 7.22
CA MET A 50 -9.55 10.15 7.69
C MET A 50 -8.62 10.66 6.58
N GLU A 51 -8.88 10.36 5.31
CA GLU A 51 -8.12 10.95 4.21
C GLU A 51 -8.47 12.41 3.90
N GLU A 52 -9.74 12.79 4.04
CA GLU A 52 -10.21 14.14 3.74
C GLU A 52 -9.76 15.17 4.80
N LEU A 53 -9.39 14.72 6.00
CA LEU A 53 -8.90 15.58 7.08
C LEU A 53 -7.53 16.23 6.81
N GLY A 54 -6.77 15.75 5.82
CA GLY A 54 -5.39 16.20 5.58
C GLY A 54 -5.24 17.50 4.79
N THR A 55 -6.18 17.85 3.90
CA THR A 55 -6.12 19.08 3.08
C THR A 55 -7.49 19.37 2.46
N SER A 56 -8.00 20.60 2.61
CA SER A 56 -9.30 20.97 2.03
C SER A 56 -9.30 20.90 0.49
N VAL A 57 -10.41 20.46 -0.09
CA VAL A 57 -10.63 20.45 -1.56
C VAL A 57 -10.40 21.83 -2.18
N ARG A 58 -10.78 22.91 -1.47
CA ARG A 58 -10.55 24.28 -1.92
C ARG A 58 -9.05 24.60 -2.03
N ALA A 59 -8.26 24.23 -1.01
CA ALA A 59 -6.81 24.48 -1.02
C ALA A 59 -6.12 23.77 -2.19
N VAL A 60 -6.53 22.54 -2.52
CA VAL A 60 -6.00 21.84 -3.71
C VAL A 60 -6.40 22.53 -5.00
N ARG A 61 -7.67 22.94 -5.15
CA ARG A 61 -8.11 23.69 -6.34
C ARG A 61 -7.35 25.01 -6.51
N ASP A 62 -7.11 25.74 -5.42
CA ASP A 62 -6.34 26.98 -5.44
C ASP A 62 -4.88 26.72 -5.90
N LEU A 63 -4.27 25.61 -5.47
CA LEU A 63 -2.94 25.16 -5.93
C LEU A 63 -2.95 24.71 -7.40
N GLU A 64 -4.01 24.04 -7.85
CA GLU A 64 -4.16 23.59 -9.23
C GLU A 64 -4.26 24.80 -10.17
N GLU A 65 -5.09 25.79 -9.84
CA GLU A 65 -5.22 27.02 -10.62
C GLU A 65 -3.88 27.77 -10.67
N ALA A 66 -3.19 27.92 -9.53
CA ALA A 66 -1.86 28.55 -9.50
C ALA A 66 -0.80 27.81 -10.33
N ARG A 67 -0.93 26.48 -10.52
CA ARG A 67 -0.07 25.70 -11.43
C ARG A 67 -0.48 25.85 -12.89
N LYS A 68 -1.78 25.85 -13.20
CA LYS A 68 -2.29 26.11 -14.55
C LYS A 68 -1.83 27.48 -15.05
N GLU A 69 -1.88 28.51 -14.21
CA GLU A 69 -1.36 29.86 -14.52
C GLU A 69 0.14 29.84 -14.88
N LYS A 70 0.90 28.87 -14.36
CA LYS A 70 2.33 28.66 -14.66
C LYS A 70 2.58 27.68 -15.82
N GLY A 71 1.53 27.19 -16.48
CA GLY A 71 1.63 26.16 -17.53
C GLY A 71 2.12 24.80 -17.04
N LEU A 72 1.99 24.51 -15.74
CA LEU A 72 2.41 23.25 -15.13
C LEU A 72 1.26 22.22 -15.13
N PRO A 73 1.55 20.91 -15.25
CA PRO A 73 0.52 19.87 -15.18
C PRO A 73 -0.09 19.81 -13.78
N THR A 74 -1.39 19.48 -13.73
CA THR A 74 -2.14 19.19 -12.48
C THR A 74 -2.58 17.72 -12.42
N ALA A 75 -2.08 16.87 -13.33
CA ALA A 75 -2.40 15.45 -13.35
C ALA A 75 -1.93 14.70 -12.08
N ASP A 76 -1.06 15.32 -11.27
CA ASP A 76 -0.60 14.87 -9.97
C ASP A 76 -1.39 15.45 -8.79
N ALA A 77 -2.43 16.27 -9.02
CA ALA A 77 -3.18 16.91 -7.93
C ALA A 77 -3.85 15.91 -6.98
N TRP A 78 -4.18 14.71 -7.48
CA TRP A 78 -4.67 13.60 -6.67
C TRP A 78 -3.64 13.11 -5.62
N PHE A 79 -2.34 13.37 -5.82
CA PHE A 79 -1.29 13.15 -4.82
C PHE A 79 -1.22 14.27 -3.77
N TRP A 80 -1.82 15.43 -4.01
CA TRP A 80 -1.83 16.52 -3.02
C TRP A 80 -2.93 16.31 -1.98
N HIS A 81 -3.78 15.32 -2.21
CA HIS A 81 -4.69 14.78 -1.22
C HIS A 81 -4.07 13.55 -0.57
N CYS A 82 -4.15 13.50 0.76
CA CYS A 82 -3.80 12.37 1.60
C CYS A 82 -2.33 12.27 2.02
N TYR A 83 -2.06 12.86 3.19
CA TYR A 83 -1.08 12.39 4.15
C TYR A 83 -1.68 12.57 5.55
N ALA A 84 -1.50 11.59 6.42
CA ALA A 84 -1.78 11.78 7.84
C ALA A 84 -0.56 12.44 8.49
N ILE A 85 -0.77 13.31 9.49
CA ILE A 85 0.35 13.92 10.23
C ILE A 85 1.24 12.86 10.88
N LEU A 86 0.65 11.75 11.34
CA LEU A 86 1.31 10.59 11.93
C LEU A 86 0.88 9.31 11.19
N PRO A 87 1.47 8.99 10.02
CA PRO A 87 1.05 7.83 9.24
C PRO A 87 1.20 6.51 10.01
N LYS A 88 2.20 6.43 10.90
CA LYS A 88 2.43 5.29 11.81
C LYS A 88 1.26 4.93 12.71
N ALA A 89 0.41 5.90 13.05
CA ALA A 89 -0.70 5.72 13.98
C ALA A 89 -2.06 5.77 13.26
N SER A 90 -2.06 5.89 11.93
CA SER A 90 -3.28 6.14 11.16
C SER A 90 -4.02 4.88 10.73
N HIS A 91 -3.34 3.74 10.63
CA HIS A 91 -3.88 2.47 10.11
C HIS A 91 -4.37 2.49 8.65
N ASN A 92 -4.48 3.64 7.96
CA ASN A 92 -4.99 3.74 6.59
C ASN A 92 -4.30 2.78 5.61
N ALA A 93 -2.95 2.78 5.56
CA ALA A 93 -2.19 1.94 4.64
C ALA A 93 -2.48 0.45 4.83
N ASN A 94 -2.49 -0.01 6.08
CA ASN A 94 -2.80 -1.39 6.46
C ASN A 94 -4.22 -1.77 6.03
N ILE A 95 -5.21 -0.91 6.32
CA ILE A 95 -6.61 -1.16 5.97
C ILE A 95 -6.82 -1.16 4.45
N TYR A 96 -6.16 -0.28 3.68
CA TYR A 96 -6.23 -0.32 2.21
C TYR A 96 -5.73 -1.65 1.65
N LEU A 97 -4.62 -2.18 2.18
CA LEU A 97 -4.13 -3.49 1.77
C LEU A 97 -5.17 -4.56 2.06
N LEU A 98 -5.74 -4.60 3.27
CA LEU A 98 -6.77 -5.58 3.68
C LEU A 98 -8.04 -5.49 2.81
N GLN A 99 -8.47 -4.26 2.46
CA GLN A 99 -9.57 -4.00 1.54
C GLN A 99 -9.25 -4.38 0.09
N ASP A 100 -7.97 -4.60 -0.22
CA ASP A 100 -7.44 -4.84 -1.56
C ASP A 100 -7.50 -3.60 -2.49
N ASP A 101 -7.50 -2.42 -1.88
CA ASP A 101 -7.47 -1.12 -2.57
C ASP A 101 -6.03 -0.63 -2.77
N VAL A 102 -5.36 -1.31 -3.71
CA VAL A 102 -3.95 -1.04 -4.04
C VAL A 102 -3.69 0.41 -4.49
N PRO A 103 -4.53 1.05 -5.33
CA PRO A 103 -4.32 2.45 -5.70
C PRO A 103 -4.25 3.39 -4.50
N ASN A 104 -5.19 3.26 -3.55
CA ASN A 104 -5.20 4.13 -2.37
C ASN A 104 -4.10 3.78 -1.37
N PHE A 105 -3.77 2.50 -1.20
CA PHE A 105 -2.57 2.10 -0.45
C PHE A 105 -1.31 2.79 -0.98
N LEU A 106 -1.05 2.66 -2.30
CA LEU A 106 0.16 3.21 -2.91
C LEU A 106 0.21 4.73 -2.82
N ARG A 107 -0.94 5.40 -2.99
CA ARG A 107 -1.04 6.85 -2.79
C ARG A 107 -0.68 7.23 -1.37
N PHE A 108 -1.41 6.69 -0.39
CA PHE A 108 -1.25 7.03 1.02
C PHE A 108 0.20 6.78 1.47
N TRP A 109 0.72 5.58 1.20
CA TRP A 109 2.03 5.15 1.67
C TRP A 109 3.16 5.97 1.03
N MET A 110 3.14 6.17 -0.29
CA MET A 110 4.17 6.94 -0.99
C MET A 110 4.14 8.43 -0.64
N ASN A 111 2.95 9.04 -0.54
CA ASN A 111 2.81 10.44 -0.17
C ASN A 111 3.29 10.70 1.25
N SER A 112 2.82 9.87 2.19
CA SER A 112 3.22 9.97 3.58
C SER A 112 4.74 9.81 3.71
N TYR A 113 5.33 8.79 3.05
CA TYR A 113 6.78 8.62 2.98
C TYR A 113 7.51 9.85 2.44
N ALA A 114 7.09 10.38 1.28
CA ALA A 114 7.70 11.55 0.66
C ALA A 114 7.63 12.80 1.55
N SER A 115 6.62 12.89 2.42
CA SER A 115 6.47 14.01 3.35
C SER A 115 7.39 13.95 4.57
N ILE A 116 7.87 12.76 4.95
CA ILE A 116 8.61 12.52 6.22
C ILE A 116 10.04 12.02 6.04
N VAL A 117 10.50 11.76 4.81
CA VAL A 117 11.86 11.28 4.55
C VAL A 117 12.87 12.43 4.49
N GLY A 118 13.94 12.31 5.27
CA GLY A 118 15.11 13.20 5.19
C GLY A 118 16.04 12.83 4.04
N ALA A 119 16.90 13.77 3.63
CA ALA A 119 17.88 13.54 2.57
C ALA A 119 18.89 12.41 2.89
N ASP A 120 19.00 12.02 4.16
CA ASP A 120 19.81 10.88 4.64
C ASP A 120 19.02 9.57 4.76
N GLY A 121 17.78 9.52 4.26
CA GLY A 121 16.92 8.33 4.24
C GLY A 121 16.25 7.98 5.57
N LYS A 122 16.54 8.72 6.65
CA LYS A 122 15.86 8.57 7.94
C LYS A 122 14.50 9.26 7.91
N LEU A 123 13.56 8.79 8.74
CA LEU A 123 12.19 9.29 8.77
C LEU A 123 11.92 10.09 10.03
N TRP A 124 11.32 11.27 9.89
CA TRP A 124 10.78 12.05 10.99
C TRP A 124 9.43 11.51 11.46
N GLU A 125 9.01 11.91 12.67
CA GLU A 125 7.69 11.58 13.20
C GLU A 125 6.54 12.22 12.41
N HIS A 126 6.71 13.47 11.99
CA HIS A 126 5.71 14.25 11.26
C HIS A 126 6.30 14.88 9.99
N GLY A 127 5.42 15.42 9.14
CA GLY A 127 5.80 16.04 7.86
C GLY A 127 6.89 17.12 7.99
N HIS A 128 7.85 17.08 7.06
CA HIS A 128 8.97 18.03 6.89
C HIS A 128 9.09 18.47 5.42
N LEU A 129 7.96 18.78 4.80
CA LEU A 129 7.85 19.15 3.38
C LEU A 129 8.69 20.40 3.04
N GLY A 130 9.41 20.34 1.92
CA GLY A 130 10.09 21.49 1.31
C GLY A 130 11.48 21.83 1.88
N SER A 131 11.88 21.25 3.01
CA SER A 131 13.19 21.53 3.61
C SER A 131 14.32 20.73 2.95
N TYR A 132 14.04 19.50 2.47
CA TYR A 132 15.01 18.59 1.84
C TYR A 132 16.32 18.43 2.64
N THR A 133 16.26 18.54 3.96
CA THR A 133 17.42 18.43 4.87
C THR A 133 17.60 17.00 5.39
N ASN A 134 18.73 16.72 6.05
CA ASN A 134 18.91 15.48 6.81
C ASN A 134 17.96 15.42 8.01
N CYS A 135 17.57 14.21 8.42
CA CYS A 135 16.72 13.99 9.57
C CYS A 135 17.48 14.16 10.90
N ALA A 136 17.18 15.25 11.61
CA ALA A 136 17.80 15.58 12.90
C ALA A 136 17.22 14.77 14.08
N ALA A 137 15.97 14.30 13.97
CA ALA A 137 15.25 13.58 15.03
C ALA A 137 14.51 12.38 14.43
N PRO A 138 15.21 11.27 14.15
CA PRO A 138 14.60 10.10 13.53
C PRO A 138 13.61 9.42 14.48
N ASP A 139 12.48 8.99 13.92
CA ASP A 139 11.43 8.29 14.65
C ASP A 139 11.33 6.82 14.22
N ASN A 140 11.59 5.92 15.15
CA ASN A 140 11.58 4.48 14.89
C ASN A 140 10.17 3.94 14.61
N GLY A 141 9.12 4.56 15.16
CA GLY A 141 7.74 4.16 14.87
C GLY A 141 7.39 4.37 13.39
N THR A 142 7.79 5.51 12.84
CA THR A 142 7.60 5.84 11.42
C THR A 142 8.44 4.94 10.52
N ALA A 143 9.71 4.68 10.89
CA ALA A 143 10.54 3.70 10.18
C ALA A 143 9.92 2.30 10.18
N GLY A 144 9.37 1.86 11.33
CA GLY A 144 8.66 0.59 11.46
C GLY A 144 7.44 0.51 10.55
N TRP A 145 6.57 1.54 10.57
CA TRP A 145 5.41 1.64 9.69
C TRP A 145 5.78 1.56 8.21
N PHE A 146 6.82 2.27 7.79
CA PHE A 146 7.28 2.24 6.40
C PHE A 146 7.74 0.83 6.01
N MET A 147 8.58 0.21 6.84
CA MET A 147 9.14 -1.13 6.60
C MET A 147 8.05 -2.21 6.59
N GLU A 148 7.07 -2.12 7.47
CA GLU A 148 5.92 -3.03 7.51
C GLU A 148 5.11 -2.95 6.21
N ASN A 149 4.74 -1.74 5.78
CA ASN A 149 3.96 -1.54 4.57
C ASN A 149 4.76 -1.89 3.29
N PHE A 150 6.05 -1.57 3.26
CA PHE A 150 6.97 -2.00 2.19
C PHE A 150 7.10 -3.52 2.12
N ARG A 151 7.14 -4.19 3.27
CA ARG A 151 7.12 -5.64 3.32
C ARG A 151 5.78 -6.15 2.80
N ASN A 152 4.66 -5.65 3.30
CA ASN A 152 3.33 -6.19 3.01
C ASN A 152 2.91 -6.01 1.54
N LEU A 153 3.39 -4.98 0.83
CA LEU A 153 3.16 -4.89 -0.62
C LEU A 153 3.90 -5.97 -1.42
N LEU A 154 5.03 -6.49 -0.90
CA LEU A 154 5.86 -7.53 -1.52
C LEU A 154 5.49 -8.94 -1.07
N VAL A 155 5.28 -9.12 0.24
CA VAL A 155 5.00 -10.38 0.94
C VAL A 155 4.13 -10.06 2.14
N MET A 156 2.92 -10.62 2.20
CA MET A 156 2.00 -10.40 3.32
C MET A 156 1.31 -11.69 3.74
N GLU A 157 1.32 -11.98 5.02
CA GLU A 157 0.48 -13.01 5.62
C GLU A 157 -0.89 -12.45 5.96
N GLU A 158 -1.94 -13.18 5.59
CA GLU A 158 -3.32 -12.86 5.92
C GLU A 158 -4.02 -14.16 6.35
N GLY A 159 -4.13 -14.35 7.68
CA GLY A 159 -4.56 -15.62 8.25
C GLY A 159 -3.67 -16.78 7.80
N SER A 160 -4.26 -17.77 7.14
CA SER A 160 -3.56 -18.93 6.56
C SER A 160 -3.15 -18.75 5.08
N SER A 161 -3.27 -17.54 4.52
CA SER A 161 -2.87 -17.22 3.14
C SER A 161 -1.55 -16.45 3.11
N LEU A 162 -0.75 -16.71 2.07
CA LEU A 162 0.47 -15.96 1.76
C LEU A 162 0.28 -15.16 0.48
N TRP A 163 0.34 -13.84 0.56
CA TRP A 163 0.36 -12.97 -0.61
C TRP A 163 1.79 -12.74 -1.13
N VAL A 164 1.93 -12.78 -2.46
CA VAL A 164 3.15 -12.46 -3.21
C VAL A 164 2.84 -11.31 -4.15
N ALA A 165 3.57 -10.21 -4.00
CA ALA A 165 3.44 -8.99 -4.79
C ALA A 165 2.04 -8.35 -4.74
N ARG A 166 1.35 -8.42 -3.58
CA ARG A 166 -0.04 -7.93 -3.36
C ARG A 166 -0.31 -6.55 -3.93
N ALA A 167 0.63 -5.62 -3.77
CA ALA A 167 0.42 -4.21 -4.06
C ALA A 167 1.61 -3.55 -4.77
N THR A 168 2.42 -4.32 -5.52
CA THR A 168 3.57 -3.77 -6.26
C THR A 168 3.12 -2.71 -7.28
N PRO A 169 3.83 -1.58 -7.45
CA PRO A 169 3.52 -0.59 -8.47
C PRO A 169 3.50 -1.20 -9.88
N ARG A 170 2.49 -0.85 -10.69
CA ARG A 170 2.39 -1.25 -12.12
C ARG A 170 3.67 -0.96 -12.90
N VAL A 171 4.30 0.19 -12.62
CA VAL A 171 5.56 0.62 -13.24
C VAL A 171 6.74 -0.32 -12.96
N TRP A 172 6.68 -1.18 -11.94
CA TRP A 172 7.72 -2.19 -11.67
C TRP A 172 7.60 -3.42 -12.57
N LEU A 173 6.47 -3.58 -13.26
CA LEU A 173 6.22 -4.64 -14.22
C LEU A 173 6.25 -4.14 -15.66
N GLU A 174 6.80 -2.95 -15.94
CA GLU A 174 7.08 -2.52 -17.31
C GLU A 174 8.02 -3.51 -18.03
N GLN A 175 8.04 -3.46 -19.36
CA GLN A 175 8.80 -4.40 -20.19
C GLN A 175 10.25 -4.55 -19.70
N GLY A 176 10.68 -5.80 -19.52
CA GLY A 176 12.05 -6.16 -19.14
C GLY A 176 12.37 -5.89 -17.67
N LYS A 177 11.45 -5.34 -16.88
CA LYS A 177 11.66 -5.16 -15.44
C LYS A 177 11.47 -6.45 -14.68
N LYS A 178 12.10 -6.48 -13.50
CA LYS A 178 12.18 -7.65 -12.65
C LYS A 178 12.06 -7.25 -11.19
N ILE A 179 11.31 -8.04 -10.43
CA ILE A 179 11.17 -7.93 -8.99
C ILE A 179 11.78 -9.20 -8.39
N THR A 180 12.75 -9.07 -7.51
CA THR A 180 13.36 -10.21 -6.81
C THR A 180 13.28 -9.99 -5.31
N VAL A 181 12.69 -10.97 -4.62
CA VAL A 181 12.63 -11.03 -3.16
C VAL A 181 13.34 -12.29 -2.72
N GLN A 182 14.29 -12.16 -1.81
CA GLN A 182 15.07 -13.27 -1.26
C GLN A 182 14.99 -13.24 0.25
N ASN A 183 14.98 -14.42 0.87
CA ASN A 183 15.05 -14.59 2.31
C ASN A 183 13.98 -13.81 3.09
N ALA A 184 12.79 -13.61 2.52
CA ALA A 184 11.73 -12.86 3.21
C ALA A 184 11.11 -13.73 4.32
N PRO A 185 11.19 -13.31 5.60
CA PRO A 185 10.67 -14.10 6.70
C PRO A 185 9.15 -14.04 6.70
N THR A 186 8.50 -15.21 6.84
CA THR A 186 7.06 -15.30 7.08
C THR A 186 6.73 -16.26 8.21
N TYR A 187 5.49 -16.24 8.68
CA TYR A 187 5.01 -17.25 9.64
C TYR A 187 5.04 -18.66 9.04
N PHE A 188 4.92 -18.80 7.71
CA PHE A 188 4.96 -20.07 6.98
C PHE A 188 6.37 -20.62 6.73
N GLY A 189 7.40 -19.80 6.99
CA GLY A 189 8.80 -20.07 6.64
C GLY A 189 9.38 -18.96 5.76
N THR A 190 10.60 -19.14 5.28
CA THR A 190 11.24 -18.15 4.40
C THR A 190 10.72 -18.30 2.98
N VAL A 191 10.22 -17.22 2.38
CA VAL A 191 9.79 -17.18 0.98
C VAL A 191 10.82 -16.44 0.13
N ALA A 192 11.00 -16.90 -1.10
CA ALA A 192 11.74 -16.19 -2.13
C ALA A 192 10.94 -16.23 -3.44
N TYR A 193 11.06 -15.19 -4.25
CA TYR A 193 10.49 -15.19 -5.57
C TYR A 193 11.17 -14.22 -6.52
N GLU A 194 10.95 -14.45 -7.81
CA GLU A 194 11.35 -13.57 -8.89
C GLU A 194 10.19 -13.42 -9.88
N ILE A 195 9.78 -12.18 -10.16
CA ILE A 195 8.83 -11.85 -11.21
C ILE A 195 9.60 -11.19 -12.34
N SER A 196 9.47 -11.72 -13.56
CA SER A 196 10.02 -11.17 -14.79
C SER A 196 8.90 -10.72 -15.72
N SER A 197 8.93 -9.46 -16.13
CA SER A 197 7.93 -8.90 -17.05
C SER A 197 8.41 -8.97 -18.50
N ASP A 198 7.60 -9.60 -19.34
CA ASP A 198 7.79 -9.68 -20.79
C ASP A 198 6.49 -9.33 -21.52
N VAL A 199 5.89 -8.22 -21.12
CA VAL A 199 4.61 -7.71 -21.62
C VAL A 199 4.61 -7.42 -23.12
N SER A 200 5.76 -7.16 -23.75
CA SER A 200 5.87 -7.03 -25.22
C SER A 200 5.59 -8.37 -25.94
N HIS A 201 5.77 -9.49 -25.25
CA HIS A 201 5.41 -10.83 -25.71
C HIS A 201 4.17 -11.37 -24.99
N GLY A 202 3.38 -10.49 -24.36
CA GLY A 202 2.10 -10.82 -23.75
C GLY A 202 2.19 -11.73 -22.53
N LYS A 203 3.28 -11.69 -21.75
CA LYS A 203 3.43 -12.55 -20.58
C LYS A 203 4.15 -11.93 -19.39
N ILE A 204 3.77 -12.36 -18.20
CA ILE A 204 4.49 -12.10 -16.94
C ILE A 204 4.72 -13.44 -16.25
N THR A 205 5.95 -13.70 -15.81
CA THR A 205 6.35 -14.98 -15.20
C THR A 205 6.88 -14.77 -13.79
N ALA A 206 6.44 -15.58 -12.84
CA ALA A 206 7.03 -15.67 -11.51
C ALA A 206 7.63 -17.06 -11.25
N ARG A 207 8.78 -17.10 -10.58
CA ARG A 207 9.32 -18.30 -9.91
C ARG A 207 9.23 -18.06 -8.42
N ILE A 208 8.58 -18.96 -7.70
CA ILE A 208 8.24 -18.80 -6.30
C ILE A 208 8.71 -20.02 -5.52
N GLU A 209 9.44 -19.79 -4.45
CA GLU A 209 9.81 -20.79 -3.46
C GLU A 209 8.78 -20.75 -2.33
N ILE A 210 7.71 -21.53 -2.46
CA ILE A 210 6.62 -21.57 -1.48
C ILE A 210 7.12 -22.24 -0.20
N PRO A 211 7.06 -21.54 0.95
CA PRO A 211 7.56 -22.07 2.21
C PRO A 211 6.69 -23.22 2.74
N SER A 212 7.30 -24.11 3.52
CA SER A 212 6.62 -25.31 4.04
C SER A 212 6.84 -25.56 5.55
N ARG A 213 7.34 -24.57 6.31
CA ARG A 213 7.59 -24.72 7.76
C ARG A 213 6.27 -24.86 8.51
N ASN A 214 5.29 -24.01 8.19
CA ASN A 214 3.92 -24.11 8.69
C ASN A 214 2.95 -24.21 7.51
N PRO A 215 1.84 -24.96 7.64
CA PRO A 215 0.88 -25.12 6.56
C PRO A 215 0.18 -23.79 6.24
N LEU A 216 0.10 -23.48 4.95
CA LEU A 216 -0.72 -22.40 4.39
C LEU A 216 -1.85 -23.00 3.54
N THR A 217 -3.00 -22.34 3.50
CA THR A 217 -4.16 -22.77 2.69
C THR A 217 -3.92 -22.46 1.21
N ARG A 218 -3.31 -21.31 0.91
CA ARG A 218 -3.01 -20.87 -0.46
C ARG A 218 -1.91 -19.81 -0.51
N THR A 219 -1.19 -19.77 -1.61
CA THR A 219 -0.36 -18.63 -2.00
C THR A 219 -1.09 -17.84 -3.08
N ILE A 220 -1.21 -16.52 -2.91
CA ILE A 220 -1.91 -15.63 -3.85
C ILE A 220 -0.85 -14.74 -4.50
N VAL A 221 -0.72 -14.84 -5.81
CA VAL A 221 0.25 -14.06 -6.59
C VAL A 221 -0.52 -13.03 -7.38
N ARG A 222 -0.10 -11.76 -7.35
CA ARG A 222 -0.69 -10.72 -8.19
C ARG A 222 0.28 -10.23 -9.25
N PHE A 223 -0.21 -10.11 -10.47
CA PHE A 223 0.51 -9.49 -11.59
C PHE A 223 -0.24 -8.26 -12.08
N ARG A 224 0.17 -7.08 -11.59
CA ARG A 224 -0.42 -5.80 -11.98
C ARG A 224 0.14 -5.33 -13.31
N HIS A 225 -0.48 -5.77 -14.42
CA HIS A 225 -0.02 -5.43 -15.77
C HIS A 225 0.14 -3.90 -15.90
N PRO A 226 1.21 -3.37 -16.53
CA PRO A 226 1.48 -1.92 -16.51
C PRO A 226 0.34 -1.08 -17.08
N GLN A 227 -0.34 -1.60 -18.10
CA GLN A 227 -1.51 -0.99 -18.75
C GLN A 227 -2.85 -1.60 -18.30
N ALA A 228 -2.88 -2.36 -17.21
CA ALA A 228 -4.08 -3.05 -16.69
C ALA A 228 -4.78 -3.95 -17.73
N VAL A 229 -4.00 -4.59 -18.60
CA VAL A 229 -4.53 -5.60 -19.53
C VAL A 229 -4.94 -6.82 -18.71
N PRO A 230 -6.15 -7.38 -18.90
CA PRO A 230 -6.63 -8.51 -18.10
C PRO A 230 -5.87 -9.80 -18.43
N ILE A 231 -5.70 -10.65 -17.42
CA ILE A 231 -5.13 -11.99 -17.58
C ILE A 231 -6.08 -12.83 -18.45
N ARG A 232 -5.56 -13.44 -19.51
CA ARG A 232 -6.32 -14.33 -20.41
C ARG A 232 -6.10 -15.81 -20.13
N SER A 233 -4.91 -16.16 -19.65
CA SER A 233 -4.55 -17.54 -19.35
C SER A 233 -3.47 -17.59 -18.28
N VAL A 234 -3.40 -18.71 -17.57
CA VAL A 234 -2.36 -18.98 -16.58
C VAL A 234 -1.81 -20.38 -16.80
N LEU A 235 -0.49 -20.50 -16.77
CA LEU A 235 0.22 -21.77 -16.65
C LEU A 235 0.89 -21.86 -15.28
N VAL A 236 0.73 -22.99 -14.60
CA VAL A 236 1.47 -23.34 -13.38
C VAL A 236 2.28 -24.59 -13.66
N ASN A 237 3.60 -24.49 -13.53
CA ASN A 237 4.57 -25.54 -13.90
C ASN A 237 4.34 -26.09 -15.33
N GLY A 238 3.96 -25.20 -16.25
CA GLY A 238 3.67 -25.53 -17.65
C GLY A 238 2.29 -26.13 -17.92
N GLN A 239 1.47 -26.37 -16.89
CA GLN A 239 0.10 -26.89 -17.02
C GLN A 239 -0.92 -25.77 -16.94
N SER A 240 -2.03 -25.91 -17.69
CA SER A 240 -3.12 -24.92 -17.63
C SER A 240 -3.70 -24.83 -16.22
N TRP A 241 -3.95 -23.60 -15.76
CA TRP A 241 -4.45 -23.32 -14.42
C TRP A 241 -5.67 -22.41 -14.48
N SER A 242 -6.75 -22.81 -13.80
CA SER A 242 -8.02 -22.06 -13.75
C SER A 242 -8.20 -21.22 -12.49
N GLY A 243 -7.35 -21.39 -11.48
CA GLY A 243 -7.42 -20.65 -10.23
C GLY A 243 -6.86 -19.23 -10.35
N PHE A 244 -7.49 -18.38 -11.16
CA PHE A 244 -7.15 -16.97 -11.29
C PHE A 244 -8.40 -16.10 -11.45
N ASN A 245 -8.29 -14.83 -11.06
CA ASN A 245 -9.32 -13.81 -11.24
C ASN A 245 -8.72 -12.66 -12.05
N ALA A 246 -9.23 -12.46 -13.27
CA ALA A 246 -8.74 -11.43 -14.19
C ALA A 246 -9.04 -10.00 -13.69
N ASP A 247 -10.19 -9.78 -13.06
CA ASP A 247 -10.61 -8.47 -12.54
C ASP A 247 -9.74 -8.03 -11.35
N GLN A 248 -9.34 -8.99 -10.50
CA GLN A 248 -8.48 -8.76 -9.35
C GLN A 248 -6.98 -8.89 -9.68
N GLU A 249 -6.63 -9.31 -10.90
CA GLU A 249 -5.25 -9.59 -11.35
C GLU A 249 -4.52 -10.64 -10.49
N VAL A 250 -5.24 -11.55 -9.82
CA VAL A 250 -4.68 -12.55 -8.88
C VAL A 250 -4.71 -13.97 -9.43
N ILE A 251 -3.74 -14.77 -9.00
CA ILE A 251 -3.61 -16.20 -9.26
C ILE A 251 -3.51 -16.90 -7.91
N GLU A 252 -4.45 -17.81 -7.63
CA GLU A 252 -4.49 -18.60 -6.41
C GLU A 252 -3.79 -19.95 -6.62
N LEU A 253 -2.72 -20.18 -5.85
CA LEU A 253 -1.93 -21.40 -5.83
C LEU A 253 -2.32 -22.23 -4.61
N THR A 254 -3.26 -23.15 -4.80
CA THR A 254 -3.74 -24.07 -3.74
C THR A 254 -3.06 -25.42 -3.85
N GLY A 255 -2.64 -25.99 -2.72
CA GLY A 255 -2.06 -27.34 -2.67
C GLY A 255 -0.66 -27.47 -3.29
N LEU A 256 0.06 -26.36 -3.47
CA LEU A 256 1.41 -26.32 -4.01
C LEU A 256 2.43 -25.94 -2.92
N THR A 257 3.61 -26.55 -2.98
CA THR A 257 4.75 -26.27 -2.10
C THR A 257 6.06 -26.33 -2.88
N GLY A 258 7.13 -25.76 -2.33
CA GLY A 258 8.45 -25.76 -2.97
C GLY A 258 8.49 -24.84 -4.20
N ASN A 259 9.25 -25.24 -5.23
CA ASN A 259 9.47 -24.44 -6.42
C ASN A 259 8.26 -24.48 -7.37
N VAL A 260 7.62 -23.33 -7.56
CA VAL A 260 6.49 -23.16 -8.47
C VAL A 260 6.81 -22.08 -9.49
N THR A 261 6.62 -22.40 -10.77
CA THR A 261 6.67 -21.41 -11.86
C THR A 261 5.26 -21.08 -12.30
N VAL A 262 4.90 -19.79 -12.25
CA VAL A 262 3.61 -19.26 -12.68
C VAL A 262 3.83 -18.35 -13.88
N MET A 263 3.04 -18.49 -14.93
CA MET A 263 3.08 -17.59 -16.09
C MET A 263 1.66 -17.15 -16.41
N ALA A 264 1.42 -15.84 -16.43
CA ALA A 264 0.19 -15.26 -16.96
C ALA A 264 0.39 -14.83 -18.41
N GLY A 265 -0.59 -15.12 -19.27
CA GLY A 265 -0.72 -14.62 -20.62
C GLY A 265 -1.76 -13.49 -20.71
N TYR A 266 -1.49 -12.49 -21.54
CA TYR A 266 -2.28 -11.26 -21.72
C TYR A 266 -2.72 -11.03 -23.17
#